data_AF-Q0UBK3-F1
#
_entry.id   AF-Q0UBK3-F1
#
_cell.length_a   1.000
_cell.length_b   1.000
_cell.length_c   1.000
_cell.angle_alpha   90.00
_cell.angle_beta   90.00
_cell.angle_gamma   90.00
#
_symmetry.space_group_name_H-M   'P 1'
#
loop_
_entity.id
_entity.type
_entity.pdbx_description
1 polymer ?
#
loop_
_entity_poly.entity_id
_entity_poly.type
_entity_poly.pdbx_seq_one_letter_code
_entity_poly.pdbx_strand_id
1 'polypeptide(L)'
;MSETSSTTPTVTPGPDHKNCALFDLTMWIFGKAKRTTDKIMTEATAALPLAKKKLEMAERILPADHPQRKKHIDAVANIEKQLSIGAELVSATAAERISYCDNMPEYATGLFAQYNCDHVIHFLALLNSAFERMREANPGMSADGQFKNLKAIQAHYEEMPTDVLTPRTVCE
;
A
#
# COMPACT_ATOMS: atom_id res chain seq x y z
N MET A 1 5.90 -11.38 -62.63
CA MET A 1 6.06 -12.16 -61.38
C MET A 1 5.70 -11.23 -60.26
N SER A 2 4.48 -11.33 -59.74
CA SER A 2 3.99 -10.48 -58.65
C SER A 2 4.05 -11.30 -57.38
N GLU A 3 4.96 -10.96 -56.48
CA GLU A 3 5.06 -11.55 -55.15
C GLU A 3 3.88 -11.05 -54.31
N THR A 4 2.93 -11.94 -54.04
CA THR A 4 1.89 -11.70 -53.03
C THR A 4 2.51 -11.91 -51.65
N SER A 5 2.95 -10.84 -51.00
CA SER A 5 3.25 -10.86 -49.56
C SER A 5 1.98 -11.18 -48.79
N SER A 6 1.89 -12.43 -48.32
CA SER A 6 0.89 -12.87 -47.37
C SER A 6 1.29 -12.37 -45.99
N THR A 7 0.76 -11.21 -45.59
CA THR A 7 0.81 -10.76 -44.20
C THR A 7 -0.15 -11.64 -43.41
N THR A 8 0.37 -12.60 -42.66
CA THR A 8 -0.40 -13.37 -41.69
C THR A 8 -0.97 -12.38 -40.67
N PRO A 9 -2.27 -12.40 -40.37
CA PRO A 9 -2.82 -11.53 -39.34
C PRO A 9 -2.19 -11.92 -38.01
N THR A 10 -1.41 -11.02 -37.42
CA THR A 10 -0.92 -11.14 -36.05
C THR A 10 -2.15 -11.22 -35.15
N VAL A 11 -2.50 -12.42 -34.72
CA VAL A 11 -3.57 -12.63 -33.74
C VAL A 11 -3.05 -12.01 -32.45
N THR A 12 -3.56 -10.82 -32.11
CA THR A 12 -3.29 -10.22 -30.81
C THR A 12 -3.83 -11.18 -29.76
N PRO A 13 -2.99 -11.73 -28.87
CA PRO A 13 -3.47 -12.62 -27.84
C PRO A 13 -4.52 -11.87 -27.01
N GLY A 14 -5.68 -12.49 -26.79
CA GLY A 14 -6.67 -11.98 -25.86
C GLY A 14 -6.07 -11.85 -24.45
N PRO A 15 -6.71 -11.07 -23.56
CA PRO A 15 -6.20 -10.88 -22.21
C PRO A 15 -6.05 -12.23 -21.48
N ASP A 16 -4.82 -12.57 -21.07
CA ASP A 16 -4.53 -13.73 -20.23
C ASP A 16 -5.25 -13.57 -18.89
N HIS A 17 -6.03 -14.59 -18.50
CA HIS A 17 -6.76 -14.62 -17.23
C HIS A 17 -5.85 -14.35 -16.03
N LYS A 18 -4.57 -14.75 -16.09
CA LYS A 18 -3.58 -14.45 -15.04
C LYS A 18 -3.27 -12.95 -14.93
N ASN A 19 -3.21 -12.25 -16.06
CA ASN A 19 -2.95 -10.82 -16.11
C ASN A 19 -4.12 -10.00 -15.57
N CYS A 20 -5.36 -10.42 -15.88
CA CYS A 20 -6.55 -9.82 -15.27
C CYS A 20 -6.57 -10.01 -13.76
N ALA A 21 -6.21 -11.21 -13.26
CA ALA A 21 -6.15 -11.47 -11.83
C ALA A 21 -5.08 -10.62 -11.11
N LEU A 22 -3.93 -10.37 -11.75
CA LEU A 22 -2.90 -9.47 -11.22
C LEU A 22 -3.38 -8.01 -11.17
N PHE A 23 -4.02 -7.52 -12.22
CA PHE A 23 -4.62 -6.18 -12.23
C PHE A 23 -5.67 -6.01 -11.11
N ASP A 24 -6.60 -6.97 -10.99
CA ASP A 24 -7.64 -6.95 -9.96
C ASP A 24 -7.03 -6.99 -8.55
N LEU A 25 -5.96 -7.76 -8.36
CA LEU A 25 -5.22 -7.78 -7.12
C LEU A 25 -4.56 -6.43 -6.83
N THR A 26 -3.87 -5.83 -7.81
CA THR A 26 -3.26 -4.50 -7.67
C THR A 26 -4.31 -3.50 -7.19
N MET A 27 -5.47 -3.46 -7.87
CA MET A 27 -6.58 -2.58 -7.52
C MET A 27 -7.19 -2.90 -6.15
N TRP A 28 -7.25 -4.17 -5.77
CA TRP A 28 -7.71 -4.58 -4.45
C TRP A 28 -6.75 -4.13 -3.34
N ILE A 29 -5.43 -4.28 -3.54
CA ILE A 29 -4.39 -3.82 -2.61
C ILE A 29 -4.49 -2.31 -2.44
N PHE A 30 -4.62 -1.55 -3.53
CA PHE A 30 -4.89 -0.10 -3.50
C PHE A 30 -6.11 0.25 -2.64
N GLY A 31 -7.23 -0.43 -2.88
CA GLY A 31 -8.46 -0.19 -2.14
C GLY A 31 -8.30 -0.53 -0.65
N LYS A 32 -7.57 -1.59 -0.31
CA LYS A 32 -7.29 -1.98 1.08
C LYS A 32 -6.39 -0.96 1.76
N ALA A 33 -5.27 -0.59 1.13
CA ALA A 33 -4.35 0.45 1.57
C ALA A 33 -5.11 1.71 1.97
N LYS A 34 -5.88 2.26 1.03
CA LYS A 34 -6.65 3.49 1.25
C LYS A 34 -7.59 3.38 2.45
N ARG A 35 -8.42 2.32 2.51
CA ARG A 35 -9.38 2.14 3.61
C ARG A 35 -8.71 2.03 4.97
N THR A 36 -7.61 1.29 5.05
CA THR A 36 -6.89 1.10 6.30
C THR A 36 -6.25 2.40 6.76
N THR A 37 -5.61 3.14 5.84
CA THR A 37 -5.05 4.47 6.14
C THR A 37 -6.12 5.48 6.55
N ASP A 38 -7.25 5.53 5.83
CA ASP A 38 -8.37 6.40 6.13
C ASP A 38 -8.93 6.13 7.54
N LYS A 39 -9.05 4.85 7.92
CA LYS A 39 -9.52 4.44 9.26
C LYS A 39 -8.56 4.94 10.34
N ILE A 40 -7.27 4.68 10.21
CA ILE A 40 -6.25 5.10 11.19
C ILE A 40 -6.23 6.63 11.33
N MET A 41 -6.25 7.34 10.21
CA MET A 41 -6.27 8.81 10.17
C MET A 41 -7.52 9.37 10.86
N THR A 42 -8.68 8.75 10.60
CA THR A 42 -9.95 9.15 11.24
C THR A 42 -9.89 8.98 12.75
N GLU A 43 -9.44 7.81 13.21
CA GLU A 43 -9.33 7.50 14.65
C GLU A 43 -8.32 8.43 15.35
N ALA A 44 -7.14 8.65 14.75
CA ALA A 44 -6.12 9.54 15.28
C ALA A 44 -6.61 11.00 15.34
N THR A 45 -7.29 11.47 14.28
CA THR A 45 -7.86 12.82 14.22
C THR A 45 -8.92 13.02 15.31
N ALA A 46 -9.77 12.02 15.55
CA ALA A 46 -10.77 12.06 16.61
C ALA A 46 -10.15 11.99 18.02
N ALA A 47 -9.04 11.28 18.19
CA ALA A 47 -8.36 11.13 19.48
C ALA A 47 -7.58 12.38 19.90
N LEU A 48 -7.04 13.15 18.96
CA LEU A 48 -6.12 14.26 19.23
C LEU A 48 -6.71 15.36 20.14
N PRO A 49 -7.94 15.87 19.93
CA PRO A 49 -8.50 16.92 20.79
C PRO A 49 -8.64 16.47 22.24
N LEU A 50 -9.06 15.23 22.47
CA LEU A 50 -9.19 14.67 23.82
C LEU A 50 -7.83 14.49 24.49
N ALA A 51 -6.81 14.05 23.75
CA ALA A 51 -5.45 13.93 24.26
C ALA A 51 -4.87 15.30 24.66
N LYS A 52 -5.06 16.33 23.82
CA LYS A 52 -4.65 17.71 24.12
C LYS A 52 -5.35 18.28 25.35
N LYS A 53 -6.65 18.05 25.50
CA LYS A 53 -7.39 18.46 26.71
C LYS A 53 -6.89 17.76 27.98
N LYS A 54 -6.57 16.47 27.91
CA LYS A 54 -5.99 15.72 29.03
C LYS A 54 -4.63 16.27 29.43
N LEU A 55 -3.80 16.60 28.44
CA LEU A 55 -2.52 17.26 28.69
C LEU A 55 -2.75 18.60 29.38
N GLU A 56 -3.56 19.49 28.82
CA GLU A 56 -3.87 20.81 29.39
C GLU A 56 -4.35 20.72 30.86
N MET A 57 -5.23 19.76 31.18
CA MET A 57 -5.66 19.52 32.56
C MET A 57 -4.52 19.06 33.46
N ALA A 58 -3.66 18.16 32.96
CA ALA A 58 -2.49 17.69 33.69
C ALA A 58 -1.48 18.82 33.93
N GLU A 59 -1.28 19.74 32.98
CA GLU A 59 -0.36 20.88 33.15
C GLU A 59 -0.84 21.89 34.19
N ARG A 60 -2.16 22.00 34.42
CA ARG A 60 -2.74 22.85 35.46
C ARG A 60 -2.63 22.26 36.86
N ILE A 61 -2.78 20.94 36.97
CA ILE A 61 -2.94 20.25 38.27
C ILE A 61 -1.62 19.65 38.76
N LEU A 62 -0.80 19.16 37.84
CA LEU A 62 0.39 18.37 38.17
C LEU A 62 1.67 19.18 37.98
N PRO A 63 2.66 19.01 38.87
CA PRO A 63 4.02 19.50 38.66
C PRO A 63 4.62 19.04 37.32
N ALA A 64 5.60 19.78 36.81
CA ALA A 64 6.22 19.51 35.51
C ALA A 64 6.93 18.15 35.42
N ASP A 65 7.47 17.66 36.54
CA ASP A 65 8.18 16.39 36.67
C ASP A 65 7.24 15.21 36.98
N HIS A 66 5.94 15.44 37.11
CA HIS A 66 5.00 14.38 37.45
C HIS A 66 4.89 13.33 36.31
N PRO A 67 5.04 12.02 36.59
CA PRO A 67 5.05 10.97 35.56
C PRO A 67 3.81 10.95 34.67
N GLN A 68 2.64 11.31 35.22
CA GLN A 68 1.39 11.35 34.46
C GLN A 68 1.34 12.49 33.44
N ARG A 69 2.01 13.63 33.69
CA ARG A 69 2.15 14.71 32.71
C ARG A 69 2.98 14.23 31.52
N LYS A 70 4.10 13.55 31.77
CA LYS A 70 4.91 12.91 30.73
C LYS A 70 4.10 11.93 29.88
N LYS A 71 3.29 11.07 30.51
CA LYS A 71 2.40 10.15 29.79
C LYS A 71 1.43 10.87 28.83
N HIS A 72 0.91 12.04 29.20
CA HIS A 72 0.02 12.82 28.34
C HIS A 72 0.77 13.52 27.21
N ILE A 73 1.99 14.00 27.45
CA ILE A 73 2.88 14.53 26.40
C ILE A 73 3.17 13.44 25.37
N ASP A 74 3.61 12.27 25.83
CA ASP A 74 3.92 11.14 24.95
C ASP A 74 2.68 10.70 24.15
N ALA A 75 1.50 10.71 24.76
CA ALA A 75 0.25 10.38 24.07
C ALA A 75 -0.09 11.37 22.93
N VAL A 76 0.08 12.67 23.15
CA VAL A 76 -0.14 13.69 22.11
C VAL A 76 0.89 13.51 20.99
N ALA A 77 2.17 13.40 21.33
CA ALA A 77 3.25 13.23 20.36
C ALA A 77 3.05 11.97 19.50
N ASN A 78 2.59 10.87 20.10
CA ASN A 78 2.31 9.64 19.39
C ASN A 78 1.16 9.78 18.39
N ILE A 79 0.06 10.44 18.78
CA ILE A 79 -1.08 10.69 17.86
C ILE A 79 -0.64 11.60 16.71
N GLU A 80 0.13 12.66 16.99
CA GLU A 80 0.65 13.56 15.95
C GLU A 80 1.60 12.84 14.99
N LYS A 81 2.45 11.93 15.51
CA LYS A 81 3.31 11.07 14.69
C LYS A 81 2.49 10.13 13.80
N GLN A 82 1.40 9.54 14.31
CA GLN A 82 0.50 8.72 13.49
C GLN A 82 -0.14 9.51 12.35
N LEU A 83 -0.60 10.74 12.62
CA LEU A 83 -1.17 11.62 11.60
C LEU A 83 -0.14 11.99 10.53
N SER A 84 1.11 12.26 10.92
CA SER A 84 2.20 12.55 9.97
C SER A 84 2.47 11.35 9.06
N ILE A 85 2.64 10.15 9.63
CA ILE A 85 2.91 8.94 8.84
C ILE A 85 1.73 8.61 7.92
N GLY A 86 0.49 8.79 8.40
CA GLY A 86 -0.69 8.55 7.58
C GLY A 86 -0.81 9.54 6.42
N ALA A 87 -0.51 10.82 6.63
CA ALA A 87 -0.45 11.81 5.55
C ALA A 87 0.62 11.48 4.50
N GLU A 88 1.82 11.08 4.94
CA GLU A 88 2.88 10.60 4.05
C GLU A 88 2.40 9.40 3.23
N LEU A 89 1.75 8.41 3.86
CA LEU A 89 1.25 7.22 3.18
C LEU A 89 0.13 7.54 2.18
N VAL A 90 -0.79 8.43 2.51
CA VAL A 90 -1.82 8.91 1.57
C VAL A 90 -1.17 9.55 0.34
N SER A 91 -0.17 10.42 0.55
CA SER A 91 0.53 11.08 -0.55
C SER A 91 1.30 10.08 -1.41
N ALA A 92 2.06 9.16 -0.80
CA ALA A 92 2.83 8.14 -1.49
C ALA A 92 1.93 7.19 -2.31
N THR A 93 0.84 6.70 -1.70
CA THR A 93 -0.09 5.80 -2.41
C THR A 93 -0.83 6.49 -3.54
N ALA A 94 -1.16 7.78 -3.40
CA ALA A 94 -1.75 8.56 -4.48
C ALA A 94 -0.77 8.77 -5.64
N ALA A 95 0.48 9.13 -5.35
CA ALA A 95 1.52 9.33 -6.35
C ALA A 95 1.82 8.02 -7.11
N GLU A 96 1.96 6.91 -6.40
CA GLU A 96 2.21 5.61 -7.01
C GLU A 96 0.99 5.14 -7.83
N ARG A 97 -0.25 5.46 -7.41
CA ARG A 97 -1.45 5.19 -8.22
C ARG A 97 -1.44 5.95 -9.53
N ILE A 98 -1.07 7.23 -9.50
CA ILE A 98 -0.95 8.06 -10.70
C ILE A 98 0.13 7.47 -11.61
N SER A 99 1.31 7.19 -11.07
CA SER A 99 2.41 6.53 -11.80
C SER A 99 1.99 5.22 -12.44
N TYR A 100 1.28 4.37 -11.70
CA TYR A 100 0.76 3.09 -12.19
C TYR A 100 -0.17 3.27 -13.39
N CYS A 101 -1.09 4.24 -13.32
CA CYS A 101 -2.03 4.52 -14.40
C CYS A 101 -1.35 5.15 -15.63
N ASP A 102 -0.40 6.06 -15.42
CA ASP A 102 0.26 6.82 -16.50
C ASP A 102 1.25 5.97 -17.29
N ASN A 103 1.89 4.99 -16.63
CA ASN A 103 2.93 4.14 -17.24
C ASN A 103 2.44 2.72 -17.55
N MET A 104 1.12 2.47 -17.46
CA MET A 104 0.56 1.14 -17.70
C MET A 104 0.85 0.68 -19.13
N PRO A 105 1.61 -0.42 -19.32
CA PRO A 105 1.91 -0.92 -20.65
C PRO A 105 0.64 -1.52 -21.28
N GLU A 106 0.61 -1.59 -22.60
CA GLU A 106 -0.48 -2.27 -23.31
C GLU A 106 -0.53 -3.75 -22.93
N TYR A 107 -1.75 -4.26 -22.71
CA TYR A 107 -2.02 -5.64 -22.27
C TYR A 107 -1.34 -6.71 -23.13
N ALA A 108 -1.17 -6.45 -24.44
CA ALA A 108 -0.65 -7.41 -25.41
C ALA A 108 0.89 -7.57 -25.39
N THR A 109 1.61 -6.71 -24.65
CA THR A 109 3.09 -6.62 -24.74
C THR A 109 3.85 -7.67 -23.91
N GLY A 110 3.16 -8.47 -23.09
CA GLY A 110 3.79 -9.38 -22.11
C GLY A 110 4.48 -8.66 -20.94
N LEU A 111 4.76 -7.36 -21.06
CA LEU A 111 5.30 -6.50 -20.00
C LEU A 111 4.26 -6.17 -18.91
N PHE A 112 2.97 -6.30 -19.24
CA PHE A 112 1.86 -6.00 -18.32
C PHE A 112 1.88 -6.88 -17.06
N ALA A 113 2.22 -8.16 -17.18
CA ALA A 113 2.29 -9.08 -16.03
C ALA A 113 3.39 -8.68 -15.04
N GLN A 114 4.60 -8.45 -15.57
CA GLN A 114 5.76 -8.03 -14.78
C GLN A 114 5.51 -6.67 -14.14
N TYR A 115 5.01 -5.70 -14.91
CA TYR A 115 4.67 -4.37 -14.42
C TYR A 115 3.68 -4.42 -13.25
N ASN A 116 2.62 -5.23 -13.35
CA ASN A 116 1.69 -5.42 -12.24
C ASN A 116 2.35 -6.05 -11.02
N CYS A 117 3.18 -7.08 -11.22
CA CYS A 117 3.89 -7.75 -10.12
C CYS A 117 4.80 -6.76 -9.37
N ASP A 118 5.59 -5.99 -10.11
CA ASP A 118 6.51 -4.99 -9.54
C ASP A 118 5.75 -3.94 -8.71
N HIS A 119 4.65 -3.42 -9.24
CA HIS A 119 3.81 -2.48 -8.51
C HIS A 119 3.16 -3.12 -7.28
N VAL A 120 2.67 -4.37 -7.36
CA VAL A 120 2.13 -5.08 -6.19
C VAL A 120 3.17 -5.18 -5.07
N ILE A 121 4.39 -5.58 -5.40
CA ILE A 121 5.50 -5.67 -4.44
C ILE A 121 5.80 -4.30 -3.84
N HIS A 122 5.94 -3.27 -4.68
CA HIS A 122 6.24 -1.91 -4.22
C HIS A 122 5.14 -1.37 -3.29
N PHE A 123 3.86 -1.56 -3.64
CA PHE A 123 2.75 -1.14 -2.79
C PHE A 123 2.74 -1.82 -1.44
N LEU A 124 2.95 -3.13 -1.42
CA LEU A 124 2.99 -3.89 -0.18
C LEU A 124 4.17 -3.45 0.70
N ALA A 125 5.31 -3.15 0.10
CA ALA A 125 6.47 -2.62 0.82
C ALA A 125 6.18 -1.23 1.45
N LEU A 126 5.56 -0.31 0.71
CA LEU A 126 5.15 1.00 1.21
C LEU A 126 4.19 0.87 2.41
N LEU A 127 3.20 0.01 2.28
CA LEU A 127 2.22 -0.25 3.34
C LEU A 127 2.85 -0.86 4.57
N ASN A 128 3.65 -1.90 4.39
CA ASN A 128 4.32 -2.58 5.50
C ASN A 128 5.26 -1.62 6.24
N SER A 129 6.03 -0.81 5.53
CA SER A 129 6.90 0.22 6.13
C SER A 129 6.12 1.26 6.94
N ALA A 130 5.04 1.80 6.37
CA ALA A 130 4.21 2.78 7.06
C ALA A 130 3.50 2.18 8.30
N PHE A 131 2.99 0.95 8.20
CA PHE A 131 2.35 0.28 9.34
C PHE A 131 3.32 -0.04 10.46
N GLU A 132 4.57 -0.39 10.15
CA GLU A 132 5.60 -0.56 11.16
C GLU A 132 5.88 0.75 11.90
N ARG A 133 6.07 1.85 11.16
CA ARG A 133 6.26 3.19 11.77
C ARG A 133 5.07 3.62 12.63
N MET A 134 3.84 3.33 12.19
CA MET A 134 2.64 3.64 12.97
C MET A 134 2.51 2.74 14.21
N ARG A 135 2.93 1.47 14.13
CA ARG A 135 2.97 0.54 15.26
C ARG A 135 4.01 0.97 16.31
N GLU A 136 5.15 1.47 15.88
CA GLU A 136 6.14 2.08 16.78
C GLU A 136 5.59 3.32 17.48
N ALA A 137 4.81 4.15 16.77
CA ALA A 137 4.15 5.31 17.37
C ALA A 137 3.01 4.91 18.33
N ASN A 138 2.34 3.79 18.08
CA ASN A 138 1.24 3.31 18.90
C ASN A 138 1.20 1.77 18.93
N PRO A 139 1.89 1.13 19.90
CA PRO A 139 1.94 -0.33 20.01
C PRO A 139 0.55 -1.00 20.15
N GLY A 140 -0.44 -0.26 20.66
CA GLY A 140 -1.83 -0.71 20.79
C GLY A 140 -2.57 -0.90 19.45
N MET A 141 -2.00 -0.40 18.34
CA MET A 141 -2.58 -0.53 17.00
C MET A 141 -2.46 -1.96 16.41
N SER A 142 -1.66 -2.85 17.02
CA SER A 142 -1.27 -4.16 16.46
C SER A 142 -2.33 -5.27 16.47
N ALA A 143 -3.56 -4.99 16.92
CA ALA A 143 -4.60 -6.01 17.06
C ALA A 143 -5.44 -6.28 15.78
N ASP A 144 -5.36 -5.43 14.74
CA ASP A 144 -6.16 -5.64 13.53
C ASP A 144 -5.52 -6.74 12.66
N GLY A 145 -6.20 -7.90 12.55
CA GLY A 145 -5.71 -9.06 11.80
C GLY A 145 -5.43 -8.78 10.32
N GLN A 146 -5.94 -7.67 9.79
CA GLN A 146 -5.69 -7.24 8.41
C GLN A 146 -4.21 -6.97 8.12
N PHE A 147 -3.40 -6.58 9.11
CA PHE A 147 -1.98 -6.25 8.93
C PHE A 147 -1.07 -7.47 8.74
N LYS A 148 -1.40 -8.60 9.38
CA LYS A 148 -0.58 -9.82 9.28
C LYS A 148 -0.60 -10.43 7.88
N ASN A 149 -1.70 -10.22 7.15
CA ASN A 149 -1.86 -10.79 5.82
C ASN A 149 -0.99 -10.08 4.76
N LEU A 150 -0.66 -8.79 4.93
CA LEU A 150 0.07 -8.03 3.91
C LEU A 150 1.52 -8.48 3.73
N LYS A 151 2.22 -8.87 4.81
CA LYS A 151 3.59 -9.41 4.72
C LYS A 151 3.62 -10.78 4.03
N ALA A 152 2.66 -11.64 4.33
CA ALA A 152 2.56 -12.94 3.69
C ALA A 152 2.25 -12.80 2.18
N ILE A 153 1.39 -11.85 1.82
CA ILE A 153 1.12 -11.52 0.42
C ILE A 153 2.40 -10.99 -0.24
N GLN A 154 3.14 -10.08 0.40
CA GLN A 154 4.38 -9.54 -0.17
C GLN A 154 5.39 -10.66 -0.48
N ALA A 155 5.68 -11.52 0.50
CA ALA A 155 6.62 -12.63 0.32
C ALA A 155 6.21 -13.57 -0.82
N HIS A 156 4.91 -13.85 -0.97
CA HIS A 156 4.40 -14.67 -2.07
C HIS A 156 4.74 -14.11 -3.45
N TYR A 157 4.66 -12.78 -3.63
CA TYR A 157 4.98 -12.14 -4.91
C TYR A 157 6.48 -11.94 -5.12
N GLU A 158 7.24 -11.70 -4.05
CA GLU A 158 8.71 -11.64 -4.12
C GLU A 158 9.34 -12.98 -4.50
N GLU A 159 8.72 -14.09 -4.09
CA GLU A 159 9.16 -15.46 -4.43
C GLU A 159 8.58 -15.96 -5.77
N MET A 160 7.74 -15.18 -6.45
CA MET A 160 7.09 -15.61 -7.69
C MET A 160 8.13 -15.71 -8.82
N PRO A 161 8.32 -16.89 -9.46
CA PRO A 161 9.32 -17.05 -10.50
C PRO A 161 9.01 -16.18 -11.73
N THR A 162 10.02 -15.49 -12.27
CA THR A 162 9.86 -14.59 -13.44
C THR A 162 9.38 -15.31 -14.70
N ASP A 163 9.66 -16.59 -14.84
CA ASP A 163 9.19 -17.48 -15.91
C ASP A 163 7.69 -17.79 -15.84
N VAL A 164 7.05 -17.57 -14.68
CA VAL A 164 5.59 -17.66 -14.51
C VAL A 164 4.88 -16.39 -15.01
N LEU A 165 5.60 -15.27 -15.10
CA LEU A 165 5.11 -13.96 -15.53
C LEU A 165 5.27 -13.72 -17.04
N THR A 166 6.12 -14.48 -17.71
CA THR A 166 6.24 -14.43 -19.18
C THR A 166 5.09 -15.18 -19.85
N PRO A 167 4.45 -14.62 -20.89
CA PRO A 167 3.51 -15.37 -21.72
C PRO A 167 4.19 -16.64 -22.22
N ARG A 168 3.58 -17.82 -22.04
CA ARG A 168 4.07 -19.01 -22.73
C ARG A 168 4.01 -18.70 -24.22
N THR A 169 5.16 -18.61 -24.87
CA THR A 169 5.26 -18.61 -26.32
C THR A 169 4.44 -19.79 -26.80
N VAL A 170 3.35 -19.51 -27.50
CA VAL A 170 2.54 -20.55 -28.14
C VAL A 170 3.51 -21.26 -29.06
N CYS A 171 3.84 -22.51 -28.75
CA CYS A 171 4.65 -23.33 -29.62
C CYS A 171 3.88 -23.47 -30.95
N GLU A 172 4.57 -23.15 -32.05
CA GLU A 172 4.08 -23.26 -33.42
C GLU A 172 3.55 -24.67 -33.75
#